data_AF-A0A6G7ZNT5-F1
#
_entry.id   AF-A0A6G7ZNT5-F1
#
_cell.length_a   1.000
_cell.length_b   1.000
_cell.length_c   1.000
_cell.angle_alpha   90.00
_cell.angle_beta   90.00
_cell.angle_gamma   90.00
#
_symmetry.space_group_name_H-M   'P 1'
#
loop_
_entity.id
_entity.type
_entity.pdbx_description
1 polymer ?
#
loop_
_entity_poly.entity_id
_entity_poly.type
_entity_poly.pdbx_seq_one_letter_code
_entity_poly.pdbx_strand_id
1 'polypeptide(L)'
;MAAVAIAGTAAAAPTVRQGIDAWQKRDFTTAVAIWRPLAQQGDLDAAFNLGQAYRLGRGVPTDLAAAQRWLSQAAGGGHTDAQTTLGLLLFDSGDRASGVRWLKLAAEAGEPRALLMLGTALFNGDGVPKDRVLGYAYVSRSAAQGLAPARTTLKQMNGLIPVSQRQKGVAVARAAASKLKPSRSPVAPTGPTKTTAAQGGGWRIQLGAFSQRSSAQALFDRLSPALGGKVANYVSAGAITRLQVGPYQSRAAAASACAALKGQACFPVPAK
;
A
#
# COMPACT_ATOMS: atom_id res chain seq x y z
N MET A 1 55.48 28.04 5.48
CA MET A 1 54.03 28.16 5.73
C MET A 1 53.35 26.98 5.06
N ALA A 2 52.85 26.01 5.84
CA ALA A 2 52.14 24.84 5.31
C ALA A 2 50.63 25.12 5.32
N ALA A 3 50.01 25.15 4.14
CA ALA A 3 48.57 25.31 3.99
C ALA A 3 47.89 23.96 4.25
N VAL A 4 47.12 23.87 5.34
CA VAL A 4 46.26 22.73 5.63
C VAL A 4 44.98 22.89 4.82
N ALA A 5 44.83 22.08 3.78
CA ALA A 5 43.58 21.98 3.03
C ALA A 5 42.56 21.17 3.84
N ILE A 6 41.54 21.83 4.37
CA ILE A 6 40.40 21.17 5.02
C ILE A 6 39.50 20.65 3.90
N ALA A 7 39.60 19.35 3.60
CA ALA A 7 38.68 18.66 2.72
C ALA A 7 37.30 18.61 3.40
N GLY A 8 36.41 19.54 3.05
CA GLY A 8 35.01 19.51 3.47
C GLY A 8 34.33 18.29 2.85
N THR A 9 33.90 17.34 3.67
CA THR A 9 33.03 16.25 3.23
C THR A 9 31.71 16.85 2.77
N ALA A 10 31.48 16.90 1.46
CA ALA A 10 30.18 17.26 0.91
C ALA A 10 29.13 16.29 1.47
N ALA A 11 28.13 16.81 2.20
CA ALA A 11 27.03 16.00 2.68
C ALA A 11 26.34 15.33 1.48
N ALA A 12 26.03 14.03 1.60
CA ALA A 12 25.36 13.30 0.54
C ALA A 12 24.01 13.95 0.19
N ALA A 13 23.70 14.01 -1.12
CA ALA A 13 22.46 14.58 -1.60
C ALA A 13 21.25 13.88 -0.96
N PRO A 14 20.17 14.61 -0.63
CA PRO A 14 19.01 14.02 0.01
C PRO A 14 18.30 13.03 -0.92
N THR A 15 17.72 11.98 -0.34
CA THR A 15 17.04 10.88 -1.04
C THR A 15 15.53 10.98 -0.91
N VAL A 16 14.79 10.34 -1.84
CA VAL A 16 13.33 10.24 -1.79
C VAL A 16 12.85 9.71 -0.43
N ARG A 17 13.57 8.73 0.12
CA ARG A 17 13.27 8.11 1.42
C ARG A 17 13.30 9.12 2.56
N GLN A 18 14.27 10.04 2.58
CA GLN A 18 14.33 11.07 3.61
C GLN A 18 13.11 12.01 3.54
N GLY A 19 12.63 12.32 2.33
CA GLY A 19 11.37 13.05 2.16
C GLY A 19 10.16 12.27 2.67
N ILE A 20 10.10 10.95 2.42
CA ILE A 20 9.05 10.06 2.97
C ILE A 20 9.09 10.04 4.51
N ASP A 21 10.28 9.95 5.09
CA ASP A 21 10.46 9.94 6.55
C ASP A 21 10.00 11.27 7.18
N ALA A 22 10.31 12.40 6.54
CA ALA A 22 9.80 13.72 6.95
C ALA A 22 8.27 13.79 6.86
N TRP A 23 7.69 13.31 5.77
CA TRP A 23 6.24 13.26 5.58
C TRP A 23 5.52 12.42 6.64
N GLN A 24 6.08 11.26 6.99
CA GLN A 24 5.52 10.39 8.05
C GLN A 24 5.53 11.07 9.43
N LYS A 25 6.51 11.92 9.70
CA LYS A 25 6.61 12.76 10.90
C LYS A 25 5.70 14.00 10.84
N ARG A 26 4.92 14.17 9.77
CA ARG A 26 4.12 15.37 9.48
C ARG A 26 4.93 16.64 9.25
N ASP A 27 6.24 16.50 8.98
CA ASP A 27 7.08 17.60 8.51
C ASP A 27 6.98 17.70 6.99
N PHE A 28 5.82 18.22 6.55
CA PHE A 28 5.49 18.27 5.13
C PHE A 28 6.33 19.30 4.37
N THR A 29 6.73 20.40 5.02
CA THR A 29 7.57 21.42 4.40
C THR A 29 8.96 20.85 4.06
N THR A 30 9.58 20.12 4.99
CA THR A 30 10.86 19.44 4.72
C THR A 30 10.70 18.35 3.66
N ALA A 31 9.63 17.56 3.69
CA ALA A 31 9.37 16.54 2.68
C ALA A 31 9.30 17.15 1.26
N VAL A 32 8.54 18.22 1.09
CA VAL A 32 8.44 18.96 -0.18
C VAL A 32 9.80 19.53 -0.59
N ALA A 33 10.55 20.12 0.33
CA ALA A 33 11.86 20.70 0.05
C ALA A 33 12.85 19.64 -0.45
N ILE A 34 12.76 18.40 0.06
CA ILE A 34 13.56 17.26 -0.41
C ILE A 34 13.08 16.76 -1.78
N TRP A 35 11.77 16.56 -1.96
CA TRP A 35 11.26 15.96 -3.20
C TRP A 35 11.35 16.89 -4.40
N ARG A 36 11.25 18.20 -4.23
CA ARG A 36 11.26 19.16 -5.34
C ARG A 36 12.49 19.06 -6.25
N PRO A 37 13.74 19.15 -5.75
CA PRO A 37 14.91 19.02 -6.61
C PRO A 37 15.02 17.63 -7.24
N LEU A 38 14.64 16.55 -6.54
CA LEU A 38 14.65 15.19 -7.07
C LEU A 38 13.65 15.01 -8.23
N ALA A 39 12.43 15.54 -8.06
CA ALA A 39 11.40 15.52 -9.09
C ALA A 39 11.82 16.34 -10.32
N GLN A 40 12.50 17.47 -10.13
CA GLN A 40 13.08 18.28 -11.21
C GLN A 40 14.19 17.54 -11.97
N GLN A 41 14.90 16.63 -11.31
CA GLN A 41 15.91 15.75 -11.93
C GLN A 41 15.30 14.50 -12.58
N GLY A 42 13.98 14.36 -12.56
CA GLY A 42 13.27 13.25 -13.22
C GLY A 42 12.97 12.05 -12.33
N ASP A 43 13.25 12.11 -11.02
CA ASP A 43 12.86 11.04 -10.09
C ASP A 43 11.33 10.91 -10.02
N LEU A 44 10.82 9.75 -10.43
CA LEU A 44 9.37 9.52 -10.58
C LEU A 44 8.65 9.38 -9.24
N ASP A 45 9.31 8.80 -8.23
CA ASP A 45 8.75 8.66 -6.88
C ASP A 45 8.66 10.04 -6.21
N ALA A 46 9.69 10.88 -6.37
CA ALA A 46 9.67 12.26 -5.91
C ALA A 46 8.60 13.08 -6.64
N ALA A 47 8.47 12.94 -7.96
CA ALA A 47 7.42 13.61 -8.73
C ALA A 47 6.02 13.17 -8.28
N PHE A 48 5.79 11.87 -8.06
CA PHE A 48 4.54 11.36 -7.52
C PHE A 48 4.23 11.98 -6.14
N ASN A 49 5.20 11.95 -5.22
CA ASN A 49 5.03 12.49 -3.87
C ASN A 49 4.79 14.01 -3.86
N LEU A 50 5.49 14.76 -4.71
CA LEU A 50 5.28 16.19 -4.86
C LEU A 50 3.91 16.51 -5.46
N GLY A 51 3.46 15.73 -6.46
CA GLY A 51 2.11 15.85 -7.00
C GLY A 51 1.03 15.63 -5.92
N GLN A 52 1.23 14.66 -5.04
CA GLN A 52 0.34 14.42 -3.90
C GLN A 52 0.37 15.57 -2.87
N ALA A 53 1.54 16.16 -2.62
CA ALA A 53 1.68 17.31 -1.72
C ALA A 53 0.84 18.50 -2.20
N TYR A 54 0.92 18.84 -3.49
CA TYR A 54 0.11 19.88 -4.11
C TYR A 54 -1.38 19.55 -4.14
N ARG A 55 -1.75 18.28 -4.39
CA ARG A 55 -3.17 17.86 -4.38
C ARG A 55 -3.80 17.98 -3.00
N LEU A 56 -3.04 17.71 -1.94
CA LEU A 56 -3.50 17.68 -0.56
C LEU A 56 -3.27 19.00 0.20
N GLY A 57 -2.55 19.95 -0.37
CA GLY A 57 -2.16 21.19 0.31
C GLY A 57 -1.25 20.97 1.52
N ARG A 58 -0.31 20.01 1.44
CA ARG A 58 0.57 19.63 2.55
C ARG A 58 2.00 20.06 2.28
N GLY A 59 2.53 20.97 3.10
CA GLY A 59 3.88 21.55 2.89
C GLY A 59 3.95 22.55 1.73
N VAL A 60 2.86 22.70 0.99
CA VAL A 60 2.62 23.67 -0.10
C VAL A 60 1.13 24.03 -0.10
N PRO A 61 0.72 25.21 -0.60
CA PRO A 61 -0.68 25.49 -0.89
C PRO A 61 -1.26 24.46 -1.89
N THR A 62 -2.56 24.21 -1.78
CA THR A 62 -3.25 23.36 -2.76
C THR A 62 -3.17 23.97 -4.15
N ASP A 63 -2.69 23.18 -5.12
CA ASP A 63 -2.63 23.55 -6.53
C ASP A 63 -2.85 22.31 -7.39
N LEU A 64 -4.06 22.14 -7.91
CA LEU A 64 -4.42 20.97 -8.71
C LEU A 64 -3.72 20.94 -10.07
N ALA A 65 -3.37 22.11 -10.63
CA ALA A 65 -2.63 22.17 -11.88
C ALA A 65 -1.17 21.73 -11.67
N ALA A 66 -0.53 22.16 -10.58
CA ALA A 66 0.79 21.65 -10.20
C ALA A 66 0.75 20.16 -9.89
N ALA A 67 -0.26 19.69 -9.16
CA ALA A 67 -0.45 18.26 -8.90
C ALA A 67 -0.54 17.47 -10.21
N GLN A 68 -1.39 17.91 -11.15
CA GLN A 68 -1.54 17.26 -12.44
C GLN A 68 -0.22 17.23 -13.23
N ARG A 69 0.57 18.30 -13.24
CA ARG A 69 1.88 18.33 -13.94
C ARG A 69 2.85 17.28 -13.38
N TRP A 70 3.04 17.26 -12.06
CA TRP A 70 3.96 16.32 -11.42
C TRP A 70 3.48 14.86 -11.52
N LEU A 71 2.17 14.64 -11.36
CA LEU A 71 1.57 13.31 -11.55
C LEU A 71 1.68 12.86 -13.01
N SER A 72 1.52 13.76 -13.99
CA SER A 72 1.72 13.45 -15.42
C SER A 72 3.15 13.02 -15.71
N GLN A 73 4.15 13.69 -15.12
CA GLN A 73 5.55 13.30 -15.27
C GLN A 73 5.78 11.88 -14.72
N ALA A 74 5.37 11.61 -13.49
CA ALA A 74 5.52 10.29 -12.89
C ALA A 74 4.75 9.20 -13.66
N ALA A 75 3.51 9.49 -14.07
CA ALA A 75 2.66 8.57 -14.80
C ALA A 75 3.21 8.24 -16.20
N GLY A 76 3.72 9.25 -16.91
CA GLY A 76 4.38 9.09 -18.21
C GLY A 76 5.68 8.29 -18.12
N GLY A 77 6.38 8.36 -16.98
CA GLY A 77 7.53 7.50 -16.67
C GLY A 77 7.16 6.07 -16.22
N GLY A 78 5.88 5.70 -16.21
CA GLY A 78 5.43 4.34 -15.86
C GLY A 78 5.09 4.12 -14.39
N HIS A 79 5.06 5.17 -13.55
CA HIS A 79 4.73 5.03 -12.13
C HIS A 79 3.24 4.71 -11.95
N THR A 80 2.92 3.47 -11.56
CA THR A 80 1.54 2.94 -11.49
C THR A 80 0.62 3.72 -10.54
N ASP A 81 1.08 4.10 -9.34
CA ASP A 81 0.24 4.91 -8.44
C ASP A 81 -0.01 6.33 -8.97
N ALA A 82 0.95 6.90 -9.71
CA ALA A 82 0.76 8.19 -10.37
C ALA A 82 -0.25 8.09 -11.51
N GLN A 83 -0.19 7.03 -12.33
CA GLN A 83 -1.21 6.75 -13.35
C GLN A 83 -2.60 6.64 -12.74
N THR A 84 -2.73 5.89 -11.63
CA THR A 84 -4.01 5.77 -10.90
C THR A 84 -4.47 7.13 -10.38
N THR A 85 -3.60 7.88 -9.71
CA THR A 85 -3.94 9.16 -9.08
C THR A 85 -4.27 10.24 -10.10
N LEU A 86 -3.51 10.31 -11.19
CA LEU A 86 -3.79 11.20 -12.31
C LEU A 86 -5.11 10.85 -12.99
N GLY A 87 -5.36 9.56 -13.19
CA GLY A 87 -6.62 9.06 -13.72
C GLY A 87 -7.82 9.53 -12.91
N LEU A 88 -7.74 9.40 -11.57
CA LEU A 88 -8.77 9.88 -10.65
C LEU A 88 -8.92 11.41 -10.66
N LEU A 89 -7.80 12.14 -10.66
CA LEU A 89 -7.81 13.60 -10.70
C LEU A 89 -8.52 14.13 -11.95
N LEU A 90 -8.27 13.51 -13.12
CA LEU A 90 -8.91 13.87 -14.38
C LEU A 90 -10.40 13.48 -14.42
N PHE A 91 -10.77 12.39 -13.76
CA PHE A 91 -12.17 12.02 -13.57
C PHE A 91 -12.92 13.08 -12.78
N ASP A 92 -12.34 13.52 -11.66
CA ASP A 92 -12.93 14.53 -10.77
C ASP A 92 -13.01 15.91 -11.45
N SER A 93 -12.07 16.24 -12.35
CA SER A 93 -12.08 17.48 -13.13
C SER A 93 -12.98 17.45 -14.37
N GLY A 94 -13.60 16.31 -14.67
CA GLY A 94 -14.51 16.13 -15.81
C GLY A 94 -13.86 15.61 -17.10
N ASP A 95 -12.53 15.55 -17.19
CA ASP A 95 -11.82 14.91 -18.31
C ASP A 95 -11.74 13.38 -18.14
N ARG A 96 -12.92 12.76 -18.10
CA ARG A 96 -13.07 11.32 -17.84
C ARG A 96 -12.38 10.47 -18.90
N ALA A 97 -12.37 10.91 -20.16
CA ALA A 97 -11.76 10.16 -21.26
C ALA A 97 -10.24 10.04 -21.10
N SER A 98 -9.56 11.15 -20.77
CA SER A 98 -8.13 11.10 -20.44
C SER A 98 -7.88 10.31 -19.14
N GLY A 99 -8.76 10.48 -18.15
CA GLY A 99 -8.69 9.71 -16.91
C GLY A 99 -8.72 8.19 -17.14
N VAL A 100 -9.62 7.71 -18.00
CA VAL A 100 -9.72 6.29 -18.37
C VAL A 100 -8.43 5.78 -19.00
N ARG A 101 -7.73 6.58 -19.82
CA ARG A 101 -6.47 6.15 -20.46
C ARG A 101 -5.41 5.81 -19.42
N TRP A 102 -5.25 6.65 -18.40
CA TRP A 102 -4.32 6.38 -17.31
C TRP A 102 -4.74 5.21 -16.42
N LEU A 103 -6.04 5.11 -16.12
CA LEU A 103 -6.58 4.00 -15.33
C LEU A 103 -6.42 2.65 -16.04
N LYS A 104 -6.48 2.61 -17.37
CA LYS A 104 -6.20 1.39 -18.16
C LYS A 104 -4.78 0.89 -17.94
N LEU A 105 -3.78 1.77 -18.03
CA LEU A 105 -2.38 1.40 -17.78
C LEU A 105 -2.18 0.86 -16.36
N ALA A 106 -2.74 1.53 -15.36
CA ALA A 106 -2.65 1.08 -13.98
C ALA A 106 -3.42 -0.23 -13.70
N ALA A 107 -4.56 -0.43 -14.36
CA ALA A 107 -5.36 -1.65 -14.27
C ALA A 107 -4.67 -2.86 -14.93
N GLU A 108 -3.96 -2.63 -16.04
CA GLU A 108 -3.10 -3.63 -16.69
C GLU A 108 -1.96 -4.05 -15.76
N ALA A 109 -1.34 -3.09 -15.06
CA ALA A 109 -0.38 -3.36 -13.98
C ALA A 109 -1.01 -4.02 -12.73
N GLY A 110 -2.34 -4.10 -12.68
CA GLY A 110 -3.10 -4.79 -11.65
C GLY A 110 -3.45 -3.96 -10.41
N GLU A 111 -3.28 -2.64 -10.45
CA GLU A 111 -3.58 -1.76 -9.31
C GLU A 111 -5.08 -1.84 -8.96
N PRO A 112 -5.45 -2.25 -7.71
CA PRO A 112 -6.85 -2.52 -7.36
C PRO A 112 -7.80 -1.33 -7.48
N ARG A 113 -7.36 -0.10 -7.16
CA ARG A 113 -8.19 1.11 -7.24
C ARG A 113 -8.44 1.48 -8.71
N ALA A 114 -7.45 1.34 -9.57
CA ALA A 114 -7.58 1.54 -11.02
C ALA A 114 -8.52 0.50 -11.63
N LEU A 115 -8.38 -0.78 -11.25
CA LEU A 115 -9.32 -1.83 -11.64
C LEU A 115 -10.76 -1.49 -11.24
N LEU A 116 -10.97 -1.00 -10.01
CA LEU A 116 -12.30 -0.59 -9.54
C LEU A 116 -12.85 0.59 -10.35
N MET A 117 -12.05 1.63 -10.53
CA MET A 117 -12.51 2.84 -11.22
C MET A 117 -12.78 2.57 -12.69
N LEU A 118 -11.86 1.90 -13.40
CA LEU A 118 -12.06 1.52 -14.80
C LEU A 118 -13.27 0.60 -14.96
N GLY A 119 -13.44 -0.37 -14.05
CA GLY A 119 -14.57 -1.27 -14.08
C GLY A 119 -15.92 -0.55 -13.91
N THR A 120 -15.96 0.44 -13.01
CA THR A 120 -17.15 1.27 -12.79
C THR A 120 -17.41 2.17 -14.00
N ALA A 121 -16.37 2.79 -14.56
CA ALA A 121 -16.46 3.62 -15.75
C ALA A 121 -17.00 2.85 -16.96
N LEU A 122 -16.50 1.64 -17.21
CA LEU A 122 -17.02 0.75 -18.25
C LEU A 122 -18.48 0.34 -17.99
N PHE A 123 -18.84 0.08 -16.73
CA PHE A 123 -20.20 -0.32 -16.39
C PHE A 123 -21.23 0.79 -16.66
N ASN A 124 -20.84 2.04 -16.45
CA ASN A 124 -21.70 3.22 -16.62
C ASN A 124 -21.59 3.86 -18.01
N GLY A 125 -20.46 3.70 -18.69
CA GLY A 125 -20.12 4.44 -19.92
C GLY A 125 -19.46 5.80 -19.66
N ASP A 126 -18.75 5.96 -18.54
CA ASP A 126 -18.14 7.23 -18.11
C ASP A 126 -16.77 7.44 -18.77
N GLY A 127 -16.70 8.27 -19.82
CA GLY A 127 -15.45 8.53 -20.54
C GLY A 127 -14.94 7.35 -21.37
N VAL A 128 -15.73 6.29 -21.49
CA VAL A 128 -15.44 5.07 -22.26
C VAL A 128 -16.75 4.44 -22.73
N PRO A 129 -16.81 3.75 -23.88
CA PRO A 129 -18.01 3.01 -24.27
C PRO A 129 -18.44 2.03 -23.18
N LYS A 130 -19.75 2.00 -22.93
CA LYS A 130 -20.34 1.16 -21.89
C LYS A 130 -20.19 -0.32 -22.23
N ASP A 131 -19.55 -1.06 -21.35
CA ASP A 131 -19.44 -2.52 -21.37
C ASP A 131 -19.60 -3.06 -19.94
N ARG A 132 -20.81 -3.54 -19.64
CA ARG A 132 -21.15 -4.01 -18.28
C ARG A 132 -20.49 -5.33 -17.93
N VAL A 133 -20.19 -6.18 -18.92
CA VAL A 133 -19.55 -7.49 -18.67
C VAL A 133 -18.07 -7.27 -18.37
N LEU A 134 -17.39 -6.46 -19.18
CA LEU A 134 -16.00 -6.10 -18.94
C LEU A 134 -15.83 -5.26 -17.68
N GLY A 135 -16.75 -4.31 -17.44
CA GLY A 135 -16.78 -3.52 -16.21
C GLY A 135 -16.89 -4.40 -14.96
N TYR A 136 -17.82 -5.36 -14.98
CA TYR A 136 -17.97 -6.35 -13.92
C TYR A 136 -16.71 -7.21 -13.75
N ALA A 137 -16.02 -7.59 -14.82
CA ALA A 137 -14.77 -8.35 -14.76
C ALA A 137 -13.66 -7.58 -14.01
N TYR A 138 -13.48 -6.29 -14.33
CA TYR A 138 -12.51 -5.42 -13.67
C TYR A 138 -12.82 -5.23 -12.18
N VAL A 139 -14.08 -4.95 -11.81
CA VAL A 139 -14.49 -4.83 -10.40
C VAL A 139 -14.34 -6.15 -9.66
N SER A 140 -14.67 -7.28 -10.28
CA SER A 140 -14.47 -8.62 -9.71
C SER A 140 -13.00 -8.89 -9.40
N ARG A 141 -12.09 -8.52 -10.31
CA ARG A 141 -10.64 -8.67 -10.12
C ARG A 141 -10.14 -7.77 -8.98
N SER A 142 -10.61 -6.53 -8.90
CA SER A 142 -10.30 -5.62 -7.78
C SER A 142 -10.78 -6.18 -6.43
N ALA A 143 -12.01 -6.69 -6.39
CA ALA A 143 -12.59 -7.31 -5.20
C ALA A 143 -11.81 -8.57 -4.74
N ALA A 144 -11.36 -9.39 -5.70
CA ALA A 144 -10.54 -10.57 -5.44
C ALA A 144 -9.15 -10.23 -4.85
N GLN A 145 -8.63 -9.04 -5.15
CA GLN A 145 -7.40 -8.50 -4.54
C GLN A 145 -7.64 -7.90 -3.14
N GLY A 146 -8.86 -7.97 -2.61
CA GLY A 146 -9.16 -7.55 -1.25
C GLY A 146 -9.60 -6.09 -1.10
N LEU A 147 -9.77 -5.32 -2.18
CA LEU A 147 -10.24 -3.94 -2.08
C LEU A 147 -11.70 -3.89 -1.60
N ALA A 148 -11.91 -3.36 -0.38
CA ALA A 148 -13.24 -3.35 0.25
C ALA A 148 -14.30 -2.55 -0.53
N PRO A 149 -14.01 -1.33 -1.03
CA PRO A 149 -14.92 -0.63 -1.93
C PRO A 149 -15.35 -1.47 -3.14
N ALA A 150 -14.44 -2.23 -3.76
CA ALA A 150 -14.76 -3.07 -4.90
C ALA A 150 -15.72 -4.20 -4.56
N ARG A 151 -15.60 -4.82 -3.37
CA ARG A 151 -16.59 -5.80 -2.90
C ARG A 151 -17.97 -5.19 -2.73
N THR A 152 -18.05 -3.97 -2.21
CA THR A 152 -19.31 -3.23 -2.07
C THR A 152 -19.92 -2.89 -3.42
N THR A 153 -19.13 -2.34 -4.35
CA THR A 153 -19.55 -2.06 -5.72
C THR A 153 -20.02 -3.31 -6.45
N LEU A 154 -19.33 -4.44 -6.28
CA LEU A 154 -19.71 -5.71 -6.90
C LEU A 154 -21.09 -6.19 -6.40
N LYS A 155 -21.38 -6.05 -5.10
CA LYS A 155 -22.71 -6.36 -4.54
C LYS A 155 -23.81 -5.50 -5.17
N GLN A 156 -23.54 -4.22 -5.43
CA GLN A 156 -24.49 -3.34 -6.11
C GLN A 156 -24.69 -3.77 -7.57
N MET A 157 -23.59 -4.00 -8.31
CA MET A 157 -23.63 -4.48 -9.69
C MET A 157 -24.39 -5.80 -9.83
N ASN A 158 -24.29 -6.69 -8.84
CA ASN A 158 -25.00 -7.97 -8.82
C ASN A 158 -26.53 -7.82 -8.95
N GLY A 159 -27.11 -6.74 -8.44
CA GLY A 159 -28.54 -6.45 -8.57
C GLY A 159 -28.92 -5.75 -9.89
N LEU A 160 -27.95 -5.36 -10.70
CA LEU A 160 -28.15 -4.51 -11.88
C LEU A 160 -27.91 -5.23 -13.22
N ILE A 161 -27.36 -6.45 -13.21
CA ILE A 161 -27.13 -7.25 -14.41
C ILE A 161 -27.49 -8.74 -14.21
N PRO A 162 -27.92 -9.46 -15.27
CA PRO A 162 -28.28 -10.88 -15.19
C PRO A 162 -27.11 -11.78 -14.75
N VAL A 163 -27.44 -12.91 -14.12
CA VAL A 163 -26.46 -13.92 -13.67
C VAL A 163 -25.51 -14.35 -14.80
N SER A 164 -26.04 -14.54 -16.01
CA SER A 164 -25.27 -14.95 -17.18
C SER A 164 -24.17 -13.94 -17.55
N GLN A 165 -24.47 -12.63 -17.45
CA GLN A 165 -23.47 -11.57 -17.67
C GLN A 165 -22.42 -11.55 -16.56
N ARG A 166 -22.83 -11.75 -15.30
CA ARG A 166 -21.90 -11.86 -14.16
C ARG A 166 -20.92 -13.02 -14.35
N GLN A 167 -21.43 -14.19 -14.73
CA GLN A 167 -20.62 -15.38 -14.99
C GLN A 167 -19.60 -15.13 -16.10
N LYS A 168 -20.01 -14.51 -17.22
CA LYS A 168 -19.10 -14.07 -18.29
C LYS A 168 -18.02 -13.13 -17.75
N GLY A 169 -18.41 -12.12 -16.96
CA GLY A 169 -17.45 -11.18 -16.36
C GLY A 169 -16.44 -11.87 -15.43
N VAL A 170 -16.88 -12.81 -14.58
CA VAL A 170 -15.96 -13.61 -13.75
C VAL A 170 -15.00 -14.45 -14.60
N ALA A 171 -15.49 -15.04 -15.70
CA ALA A 171 -14.64 -15.81 -16.61
C ALA A 171 -13.57 -14.93 -17.26
N VAL A 172 -13.94 -13.73 -17.75
CA VAL A 172 -13.01 -12.72 -18.28
C VAL A 172 -11.97 -12.32 -17.22
N ALA A 173 -12.41 -12.05 -15.98
CA ALA A 173 -11.52 -11.68 -14.89
C ALA A 173 -10.47 -12.77 -14.58
N ARG A 174 -10.89 -14.04 -14.56
CA ARG A 174 -9.99 -15.18 -14.33
C ARG A 174 -8.99 -15.34 -15.48
N ALA A 175 -9.44 -15.22 -16.72
CA ALA A 175 -8.59 -15.30 -17.90
C ALA A 175 -7.56 -14.16 -17.98
N ALA A 176 -7.90 -12.97 -17.47
CA ALA A 176 -6.96 -11.86 -17.36
C ALA A 176 -5.93 -12.09 -16.23
N ALA A 177 -6.37 -12.62 -15.08
CA ALA A 177 -5.49 -12.89 -13.95
C ALA A 177 -4.43 -13.96 -14.24
N SER A 178 -4.73 -14.96 -15.07
CA SER A 178 -3.77 -16.00 -15.45
C SER A 178 -2.65 -15.50 -16.38
N LYS A 179 -2.84 -14.37 -17.06
CA LYS A 179 -1.87 -13.79 -18.00
C LYS A 179 -0.86 -12.86 -17.34
N LEU A 180 -1.08 -12.47 -16.08
CA LEU A 180 -0.25 -11.48 -15.40
C LEU A 180 0.77 -12.17 -14.51
N LYS A 181 2.07 -11.96 -14.79
CA LYS A 181 3.14 -12.28 -13.84
C LYS A 181 2.91 -11.47 -12.56
N PRO A 182 3.14 -12.04 -11.36
CA PRO A 182 3.00 -11.31 -10.11
C PRO A 182 4.07 -10.21 -10.02
N SER A 183 3.77 -9.03 -10.55
CA SER A 183 4.58 -7.82 -10.33
C SER A 183 4.16 -7.21 -9.01
N ARG A 184 4.91 -7.50 -7.95
CA ARG A 184 4.83 -6.75 -6.69
C ARG A 184 5.59 -5.44 -6.89
N SER A 185 4.93 -4.40 -7.38
CA SER A 185 5.39 -3.06 -7.06
C SER A 185 5.13 -2.80 -5.57
N PRO A 186 6.12 -2.30 -4.81
CA PRO A 186 5.91 -1.94 -3.43
C PRO A 186 4.91 -0.78 -3.39
N VAL A 187 3.68 -1.08 -2.98
CA VAL A 187 2.68 -0.07 -2.65
C VAL A 187 3.28 0.82 -1.56
N ALA A 188 3.54 2.10 -1.89
CA ALA A 188 3.70 3.13 -0.88
C ALA A 188 2.30 3.45 -0.33
N PRO A 189 1.99 3.15 0.95
CA PRO A 189 0.65 3.39 1.47
C PRO A 189 0.38 4.90 1.58
N THR A 190 -0.65 5.36 0.86
CA THR A 190 -1.22 6.70 1.00
C THR A 190 -2.26 6.69 2.13
N GLY A 191 -1.87 7.18 3.32
CA GLY A 191 -2.75 7.38 4.48
C GLY A 191 -2.20 6.78 5.78
N PRO A 192 -2.48 7.37 6.96
CA PRO A 192 -1.68 7.18 8.16
C PRO A 192 -1.98 5.82 8.81
N THR A 193 -1.29 4.78 8.36
CA THR A 193 -0.94 3.71 9.29
C THR A 193 0.06 4.30 10.26
N LYS A 194 -0.33 4.41 11.53
CA LYS A 194 0.61 4.56 12.65
C LYS A 194 1.62 3.42 12.55
N THR A 195 2.72 3.67 11.84
CA THR A 195 3.91 2.85 11.89
C THR A 195 4.91 3.64 12.70
N THR A 196 4.72 3.62 14.02
CA THR A 196 5.83 3.85 14.95
C THR A 196 6.83 2.74 14.69
N ALA A 197 7.84 3.02 13.86
CA ALA A 197 9.12 2.32 13.95
C ALA A 197 10.03 3.22 14.78
N ALA A 198 9.73 3.25 16.07
CA ALA A 198 10.74 3.48 17.07
C ALA A 198 11.82 2.41 16.91
N GLN A 199 13.03 2.84 17.23
CA GLN A 199 14.28 2.11 17.39
C GLN A 199 14.09 0.67 17.91
N GLY A 200 14.99 -0.22 17.49
CA GLY A 200 14.91 -1.67 17.65
C GLY A 200 14.41 -2.15 19.03
N GLY A 201 13.51 -3.14 19.00
CA GLY A 201 13.00 -3.84 20.19
C GLY A 201 11.47 -3.97 20.30
N GLY A 202 10.71 -3.32 19.41
CA GLY A 202 9.26 -3.19 19.53
C GLY A 202 8.39 -4.29 18.91
N TRP A 203 8.90 -5.49 18.63
CA TRP A 203 8.11 -6.56 18.00
C TRP A 203 8.01 -7.82 18.86
N ARG A 204 6.86 -8.50 18.79
CA ARG A 204 6.59 -9.81 19.38
C ARG A 204 5.94 -10.71 18.32
N ILE A 205 5.90 -12.01 18.55
CA ILE A 205 5.04 -12.92 17.81
C ILE A 205 3.87 -13.32 18.70
N GLN A 206 2.65 -13.41 18.16
CA GLN A 206 1.51 -13.96 18.87
C GLN A 206 1.26 -15.40 18.40
N LEU A 207 1.28 -16.34 19.34
CA LEU A 207 1.18 -17.78 19.09
C LEU A 207 -0.26 -18.33 19.24
N GLY A 208 -1.17 -17.53 19.79
CA GLY A 208 -2.56 -17.90 19.97
C GLY A 208 -3.33 -16.97 20.89
N ALA A 209 -4.63 -17.26 21.03
CA ALA A 209 -5.53 -16.64 21.98
C ALA A 209 -6.28 -17.77 22.71
N PHE A 210 -6.20 -17.79 24.03
CA PHE A 210 -6.63 -18.90 24.87
C PHE A 210 -7.69 -18.42 25.86
N SER A 211 -8.72 -19.22 26.09
CA SER A 211 -9.68 -18.98 27.17
C SER A 211 -9.05 -19.20 28.56
N GLN A 212 -8.03 -20.05 28.66
CA GLN A 212 -7.28 -20.31 29.89
C GLN A 212 -5.79 -19.96 29.75
N ARG A 213 -5.23 -19.33 30.77
CA ARG A 213 -3.80 -18.98 30.82
C ARG A 213 -2.89 -20.22 30.87
N SER A 214 -3.33 -21.29 31.53
CA SER A 214 -2.61 -22.57 31.60
C SER A 214 -2.38 -23.19 30.22
N SER A 215 -3.36 -23.13 29.32
CA SER A 215 -3.21 -23.59 27.93
C SER A 215 -2.19 -22.76 27.15
N ALA A 216 -2.14 -21.46 27.40
CA ALA A 216 -1.12 -20.58 26.83
C ALA A 216 0.29 -20.93 27.34
N GLN A 217 0.43 -21.20 28.65
CA GLN A 217 1.70 -21.60 29.26
C GLN A 217 2.20 -22.93 28.68
N ALA A 218 1.33 -23.94 28.62
CA ALA A 218 1.66 -25.25 28.05
C ALA A 218 2.12 -25.15 26.58
N LEU A 219 1.54 -24.24 25.79
CA LEU A 219 2.01 -24.00 24.43
C LEU A 219 3.39 -23.34 24.41
N PHE A 220 3.62 -22.36 25.27
CA PHE A 220 4.92 -21.68 25.35
C PHE A 220 6.03 -22.65 25.74
N ASP A 221 5.81 -23.47 26.78
CA ASP A 221 6.81 -24.43 27.27
C ASP A 221 7.20 -25.44 26.18
N ARG A 222 6.21 -25.92 25.41
CA ARG A 222 6.44 -26.81 24.25
C ARG A 222 7.31 -26.16 23.17
N LEU A 223 7.12 -24.87 22.91
CA LEU A 223 7.80 -24.14 21.82
C LEU A 223 9.08 -23.43 22.28
N SER A 224 9.30 -23.29 23.60
CA SER A 224 10.41 -22.56 24.20
C SER A 224 11.79 -22.93 23.63
N PRO A 225 12.11 -24.23 23.38
CA PRO A 225 13.40 -24.60 22.77
C PRO A 225 13.61 -23.99 21.37
N ALA A 226 12.55 -23.89 20.57
CA ALA A 226 12.61 -23.32 19.22
C ALA A 226 12.60 -21.78 19.21
N LEU A 227 12.28 -21.15 20.34
CA LEU A 227 12.11 -19.70 20.45
C LEU A 227 13.41 -18.97 20.83
N GLY A 228 14.52 -19.68 21.06
CA GLY A 228 15.84 -19.05 21.22
C GLY A 228 15.91 -18.04 22.36
N GLY A 229 15.44 -18.45 23.55
CA GLY A 229 15.51 -17.66 24.79
C GLY A 229 14.58 -16.44 24.84
N LYS A 230 13.57 -16.36 23.96
CA LYS A 230 12.57 -15.27 23.99
C LYS A 230 11.57 -15.50 25.11
N VAL A 231 11.06 -14.41 25.68
CA VAL A 231 10.22 -14.43 26.88
C VAL A 231 8.74 -14.35 26.51
N ALA A 232 7.91 -15.14 27.19
CA ALA A 232 6.46 -15.07 27.06
C ALA A 232 5.87 -13.83 27.74
N ASN A 233 4.88 -13.23 27.09
CA ASN A 233 4.05 -12.16 27.60
C ASN A 233 2.59 -12.55 27.40
N TYR A 234 1.83 -12.57 28.49
CA TYR A 234 0.43 -12.98 28.51
C TYR A 234 -0.45 -11.74 28.61
N VAL A 235 -1.05 -11.34 27.49
CA VAL A 235 -1.85 -10.12 27.39
C VAL A 235 -3.33 -10.47 27.52
N SER A 236 -3.97 -10.02 28.60
CA SER A 236 -5.41 -10.21 28.82
C SER A 236 -6.23 -9.23 27.99
N ALA A 237 -7.25 -9.73 27.29
CA ALA A 237 -8.23 -8.93 26.56
C ALA A 237 -9.63 -9.51 26.77
N GLY A 238 -10.34 -9.01 27.78
CA GLY A 238 -11.60 -9.61 28.24
C GLY A 238 -11.37 -11.03 28.77
N ALA A 239 -12.17 -11.99 28.32
CA ALA A 239 -12.08 -13.40 28.72
C ALA A 239 -10.97 -14.21 28.00
N ILE A 240 -10.14 -13.57 27.18
CA ILE A 240 -9.12 -14.25 26.36
C ILE A 240 -7.71 -13.77 26.75
N THR A 241 -6.80 -14.71 26.92
CA THR A 241 -5.36 -14.49 27.12
C THR A 241 -4.62 -14.68 25.80
N ARG A 242 -3.95 -13.64 25.31
CA ARG A 242 -3.08 -13.72 24.12
C ARG A 242 -1.66 -14.04 24.53
N LEU A 243 -1.10 -15.12 23.99
CA LEU A 243 0.30 -15.47 24.19
C LEU A 243 1.15 -14.73 23.16
N GLN A 244 1.98 -13.81 23.63
CA GLN A 244 2.97 -13.11 22.82
C GLN A 244 4.38 -13.47 23.27
N VAL A 245 5.34 -13.55 22.36
CA VAL A 245 6.73 -13.89 22.66
C VAL A 245 7.68 -12.87 22.02
N GLY A 246 8.72 -12.44 22.73
CA GLY A 246 9.72 -11.50 22.21
C GLY A 246 10.79 -11.13 23.25
N PRO A 247 11.52 -10.01 23.06
CA PRO A 247 11.41 -9.05 21.97
C PRO A 247 12.09 -9.50 20.66
N TYR A 248 11.60 -9.00 19.54
CA TYR A 248 12.23 -9.06 18.21
C TYR A 248 12.60 -7.65 17.75
N GLN A 249 13.73 -7.53 17.05
CA GLN A 249 14.26 -6.23 16.61
C GLN A 249 13.39 -5.56 15.54
N SER A 250 12.69 -6.36 14.72
CA SER A 250 11.86 -5.88 13.62
C SER A 250 10.70 -6.84 13.32
N ARG A 251 9.72 -6.36 12.55
CA ARG A 251 8.63 -7.20 12.02
C ARG A 251 9.17 -8.39 11.22
N ALA A 252 10.23 -8.17 10.45
CA ALA A 252 10.85 -9.21 9.64
C ALA A 252 11.47 -10.30 10.52
N ALA A 253 12.17 -9.92 11.59
CA ALA A 253 12.72 -10.90 12.55
C ALA A 253 11.61 -11.71 13.25
N ALA A 254 10.51 -11.06 13.63
CA ALA A 254 9.34 -11.75 14.17
C ALA A 254 8.67 -12.68 13.14
N ALA A 255 8.60 -12.26 11.87
CA ALA A 255 8.03 -13.08 10.79
C ALA A 255 8.89 -14.32 10.49
N SER A 256 10.21 -14.17 10.47
CA SER A 256 11.16 -15.28 10.32
C SER A 256 11.03 -16.28 11.48
N ALA A 257 10.86 -15.78 12.71
CA ALA A 257 10.62 -16.63 13.88
C ALA A 257 9.30 -17.41 13.75
N CYS A 258 8.22 -16.79 13.27
CA CYS A 258 6.97 -17.50 12.98
C CYS A 258 7.14 -18.59 11.92
N ALA A 259 7.88 -18.32 10.84
CA ALA A 259 8.11 -19.28 9.77
C ALA A 259 8.91 -20.52 10.24
N ALA A 260 9.75 -20.35 11.26
CA ALA A 260 10.50 -21.45 11.88
C ALA A 260 9.59 -22.40 12.69
N LEU A 261 8.45 -21.93 13.20
CA LEU A 261 7.49 -22.72 13.98
C LEU A 261 6.51 -23.47 13.05
N LYS A 262 7.02 -24.48 12.35
CA LYS A 262 6.23 -25.27 11.39
C LYS A 262 4.96 -25.83 12.04
N GLY A 263 3.80 -25.54 11.43
CA GLY A 263 2.50 -26.02 11.89
C GLY A 263 1.88 -25.23 13.05
N GLN A 264 2.58 -24.24 13.61
CA GLN A 264 2.03 -23.37 14.66
C GLN A 264 1.44 -22.10 14.07
N ALA A 265 0.19 -21.77 14.43
CA ALA A 265 -0.37 -20.47 14.13
C ALA A 265 0.46 -19.37 14.82
N CYS A 266 1.05 -18.48 14.03
CA CYS A 266 1.96 -17.45 14.52
C CYS A 266 1.83 -16.18 13.67
N PHE A 267 1.78 -15.02 14.31
CA PHE A 267 1.76 -13.75 13.60
C PHE A 267 2.58 -12.66 14.30
N PRO A 268 3.38 -11.86 13.56
CA PRO A 268 4.08 -10.71 14.11
C PRO A 268 3.13 -9.62 14.60
N VAL A 269 3.34 -9.13 15.81
CA VAL A 269 2.59 -8.02 16.42
C VAL A 269 3.55 -6.98 17.00
N PRO A 270 3.20 -5.69 16.96
CA PRO A 270 3.94 -4.68 17.70
C PRO A 270 3.80 -4.94 19.21
N ALA A 271 4.89 -4.78 19.94
CA ALA A 271 4.89 -4.73 21.40
C ALA A 271 4.11 -3.48 21.83
N LYS A 272 2.89 -3.69 22.32
CA LYS A 272 2.20 -2.68 23.12
C LYS A 272 2.79 -2.63 24.52
#